data_AF-A0A3B9IE39-F1
#
_entry.id   AF-A0A3B9IE39-F1
#
_cell.length_a   1.000
_cell.length_b   1.000
_cell.length_c   1.000
_cell.angle_alpha   90.00
_cell.angle_beta   90.00
_cell.angle_gamma   90.00
#
_symmetry.space_group_name_H-M   'P 1'
#
loop_
_entity.id
_entity.type
_entity.pdbx_description
1 polymer ?
#
loop_
_entity_poly.entity_id
_entity_poly.type
_entity_poly.pdbx_seq_one_letter_code
_entity_poly.pdbx_strand_id
1 'polypeptide(L)'
;MFEKRTDLYKKKDRETWAQIKTALKEGGLTGFKAGHYLQESVMAGGCGAKLDPRDFGQKGKVDREVYFIKVKESDLDRARQILLENGLTAEIDETLLTDAALKTKRSYI
;
A
#
# COMPACT_ATOMS: atom_id res chain seq x y z
N MET A 1 7.06 -18.79 -17.05
CA MET A 1 5.65 -18.74 -16.64
C MET A 1 5.51 -17.60 -15.66
N PHE A 2 4.75 -16.54 -15.99
CA PHE A 2 4.56 -15.41 -15.08
C PHE A 2 3.43 -15.76 -14.11
N GLU A 3 3.76 -15.98 -12.84
CA GLU A 3 2.74 -16.15 -11.80
C GLU A 3 2.05 -14.82 -11.53
N LYS A 4 0.73 -14.79 -11.77
CA LYS A 4 -0.10 -13.62 -11.51
C LYS A 4 -0.15 -13.37 -10.00
N ARG A 5 0.12 -12.13 -9.61
CA ARG A 5 0.06 -11.68 -8.22
C ARG A 5 -1.04 -10.65 -8.08
N THR A 6 -1.80 -10.78 -7.01
CA THR A 6 -2.95 -9.93 -6.71
C THR A 6 -2.68 -9.17 -5.42
N ASP A 7 -3.11 -7.91 -5.38
CA ASP A 7 -3.06 -7.09 -4.18
C ASP A 7 -4.03 -7.66 -3.14
N LEU A 8 -3.52 -7.96 -1.95
CA LEU A 8 -4.29 -8.42 -0.80
C LEU A 8 -4.61 -7.26 0.14
N TYR A 9 -3.66 -6.34 0.30
CA TYR A 9 -3.78 -5.20 1.20
C TYR A 9 -3.06 -4.00 0.60
N LYS A 10 -3.67 -2.82 0.73
CA LYS A 10 -3.06 -1.55 0.31
C LYS A 10 -3.64 -0.39 1.11
N LYS A 11 -2.89 0.16 2.07
CA LYS A 11 -3.35 1.27 2.92
C LYS A 11 -2.17 2.08 3.46
N LYS A 12 -2.43 3.33 3.86
CA LYS A 12 -1.48 4.16 4.65
C LYS A 12 -1.54 3.81 6.13
N ASP A 13 -1.38 2.53 6.44
CA ASP A 13 -1.46 2.03 7.80
C ASP A 13 -0.39 0.98 8.01
N ARG A 14 0.66 1.41 8.71
CA ARG A 14 1.87 0.62 8.99
C ARG A 14 1.60 -0.48 10.02
N GLU A 15 0.77 -0.19 11.01
CA GLU A 15 0.51 -1.11 12.12
C GLU A 15 -0.27 -2.33 11.65
N THR A 16 -1.36 -2.12 10.91
CA THR A 16 -2.17 -3.18 10.30
C THR A 16 -1.35 -3.93 9.25
N TRP A 17 -0.54 -3.24 8.44
CA TRP A 17 0.38 -3.90 7.50
C TRP A 17 1.36 -4.84 8.18
N ALA A 18 1.95 -4.41 9.30
CA ALA A 18 2.90 -5.23 10.06
C ALA A 18 2.20 -6.45 10.67
N GLN A 19 0.99 -6.29 11.21
CA GLN A 19 0.19 -7.39 11.74
C GLN A 19 -0.15 -8.41 10.66
N ILE A 20 -0.66 -7.96 9.50
CA ILE A 20 -0.97 -8.84 8.37
C ILE A 20 0.28 -9.59 7.89
N LYS A 21 1.42 -8.89 7.76
CA LYS A 21 2.68 -9.51 7.35
C LYS A 21 3.11 -10.61 8.32
N THR A 22 3.00 -10.36 9.62
CA THR A 22 3.33 -11.34 10.66
C THR A 22 2.38 -12.53 10.60
N ALA A 23 1.06 -12.29 10.54
CA ALA A 23 0.05 -13.34 10.43
C ALA A 23 0.29 -14.24 9.21
N LEU A 24 0.57 -13.66 8.03
CA LEU A 24 0.87 -14.43 6.82
C LEU A 24 2.14 -15.30 6.97
N LYS A 25 3.16 -14.78 7.66
CA LYS A 25 4.39 -15.51 7.93
C LYS A 25 4.17 -16.65 8.92
N GLU A 26 3.40 -16.42 9.98
CA GLU A 26 3.03 -17.43 10.98
C GLU A 26 2.12 -18.52 10.39
N GLY A 27 1.22 -18.16 9.47
CA GLY A 27 0.41 -19.09 8.69
C GLY A 27 1.19 -19.88 7.62
N GLY A 28 2.52 -19.73 7.57
CA GLY A 28 3.42 -20.49 6.70
C GLY A 28 3.42 -20.05 5.23
N LEU A 29 2.91 -18.85 4.92
CA LEU A 29 2.85 -18.33 3.56
C LEU A 29 4.17 -17.61 3.24
N THR A 30 4.99 -18.14 2.34
CA THR A 30 6.33 -17.61 2.02
C THR A 30 6.43 -16.91 0.67
N GLY A 31 5.40 -17.04 -0.18
CA GLY A 31 5.37 -16.54 -1.55
C GLY A 31 4.87 -15.09 -1.75
N PHE A 32 4.66 -14.34 -0.66
CA PHE A 32 4.07 -13.00 -0.73
C PHE A 32 5.13 -11.89 -0.85
N LYS A 33 4.76 -10.80 -1.53
CA LYS A 33 5.56 -9.57 -1.65
C LYS A 33 4.93 -8.50 -0.77
N ALA A 34 5.59 -8.15 0.33
CA ALA A 34 5.24 -7.00 1.16
C ALA A 34 6.24 -5.87 0.93
N GLY A 35 5.75 -4.65 0.83
CA GLY A 35 6.59 -3.47 0.68
C GLY A 35 5.81 -2.19 0.99
N HIS A 36 6.49 -1.08 0.90
CA HIS A 36 5.89 0.25 0.94
C HIS A 36 6.49 1.10 -0.18
N TYR A 37 5.76 2.13 -0.60
CA TYR A 37 6.29 3.16 -1.47
C TYR A 37 5.79 4.52 -1.00
N LEU A 38 6.58 5.56 -1.25
CA LEU A 38 6.15 6.93 -1.02
C LEU A 38 5.12 7.28 -2.08
N GLN A 39 3.90 7.62 -1.68
CA GLN A 39 2.96 8.25 -2.59
C GLN A 39 3.42 9.69 -2.83
N GLU A 40 4.31 9.85 -3.81
CA GLU A 40 4.78 11.15 -4.24
C GLU A 40 3.63 11.90 -4.92
N SER A 41 3.07 12.89 -4.21
CA SER A 41 2.17 13.86 -4.80
C SER A 41 2.90 14.92 -5.66
N VAL A 42 4.20 14.76 -5.87
CA VAL A 42 5.04 15.79 -6.49
C VAL A 42 5.10 15.56 -8.00
N MET A 43 4.59 16.56 -8.71
CA MET A 43 4.61 16.69 -10.16
C MET A 43 5.99 16.30 -10.71
N ALA A 44 6.03 15.32 -11.61
CA ALA A 44 7.25 14.86 -12.26
C ALA A 44 7.92 16.02 -13.01
N GLY A 45 9.03 16.54 -12.47
CA GLY A 45 9.81 17.60 -13.11
C GLY A 45 10.42 18.57 -12.12
N GLY A 46 11.70 18.37 -11.78
CA GLY A 46 12.52 19.40 -11.15
C GLY A 46 13.67 18.82 -10.33
N CYS A 47 14.90 19.18 -10.71
CA CYS A 47 16.08 19.02 -9.87
C CYS A 47 15.83 19.75 -8.54
N GLY A 48 15.79 18.99 -7.46
CA GLY A 48 15.41 19.46 -6.14
C GLY A 48 14.46 18.44 -5.52
N ALA A 49 15.00 17.56 -4.68
CA ALA A 49 14.20 16.81 -3.72
C ALA A 49 13.39 17.84 -2.91
N LYS A 50 12.17 18.14 -3.35
CA LYS A 50 11.33 19.19 -2.77
C LYS A 50 10.93 18.72 -1.38
N LEU A 51 11.67 19.21 -0.38
CA LEU A 51 11.23 19.29 1.01
C LEU A 51 9.79 19.82 0.98
N ASP A 52 8.84 18.99 1.39
CA ASP A 52 7.44 19.38 1.35
C ASP A 52 7.18 20.29 2.56
N PRO A 53 6.65 21.50 2.35
CA PRO A 53 6.42 22.45 3.43
C PRO A 53 5.56 21.91 4.58
N ARG A 54 4.74 20.88 4.32
CA ARG A 54 3.91 20.22 5.35
C ARG A 54 4.73 19.39 6.33
N ASP A 55 5.95 18.98 5.97
CA ASP A 55 6.84 18.22 6.86
C ASP A 55 7.42 19.08 8.00
N PHE A 56 7.27 20.42 7.92
CA PHE A 56 7.80 21.38 8.90
C PHE A 56 6.73 21.90 9.90
N GLY A 57 5.55 21.27 9.95
CA GLY A 57 4.54 21.61 10.97
C GLY A 57 4.88 21.05 12.36
N GLN A 58 4.22 21.55 13.42
CA GLN A 58 4.39 21.04 14.80
C GLN A 58 4.18 19.52 14.96
N LYS A 59 3.47 18.89 14.01
CA LYS A 59 3.21 17.45 13.97
C LYS A 59 4.30 16.64 13.24
N GLY A 60 5.34 17.28 12.73
CA GLY A 60 6.44 16.64 12.01
C GLY A 60 6.10 16.18 10.59
N LYS A 61 6.93 15.28 10.06
CA LYS A 61 6.82 14.73 8.69
C LYS A 61 5.46 14.08 8.47
N VAL A 62 4.78 14.46 7.38
CA VAL A 62 3.50 13.84 7.01
C VAL A 62 3.80 12.45 6.46
N ASP A 63 3.20 11.42 7.07
CA ASP A 63 3.28 10.07 6.53
C ASP A 63 2.59 10.00 5.16
N ARG A 64 3.39 9.71 4.14
CA ARG A 64 2.94 9.51 2.76
C ARG A 64 3.25 8.09 2.29
N GLU A 65 3.65 7.22 3.20
CA GLU A 65 4.00 5.85 2.89
C GLU A 65 2.73 5.04 2.65
N VAL A 66 2.64 4.42 1.48
CA VAL A 66 1.60 3.47 1.16
C VAL A 66 2.18 2.09 1.32
N TYR A 67 1.57 1.30 2.21
CA TYR A 67 1.97 -0.07 2.49
C TYR A 67 1.12 -1.01 1.66
N PHE A 68 1.75 -2.00 1.04
CA PHE A 68 1.06 -2.98 0.21
C PHE A 68 1.57 -4.41 0.45
N ILE A 69 0.67 -5.37 0.23
CA ILE A 69 0.96 -6.80 0.26
C ILE A 69 0.34 -7.44 -0.97
N LYS A 70 1.17 -8.10 -1.77
CA LYS A 70 0.77 -8.87 -2.96
C LYS A 70 1.03 -10.35 -2.71
N VAL A 71 0.02 -11.17 -2.96
CA VAL A 71 0.12 -12.62 -2.87
C VAL A 71 -0.03 -13.23 -4.25
N LYS A 72 0.43 -14.47 -4.41
CA LYS A 72 0.13 -15.24 -5.64
C LYS A 72 -1.36 -15.51 -5.68
N GLU A 73 -1.95 -15.54 -6.87
CA GLU A 73 -3.37 -15.83 -7.03
C GLU A 73 -3.74 -17.20 -6.44
N SER A 74 -2.85 -18.20 -6.58
CA SER A 74 -3.02 -19.53 -5.98
C SER A 74 -3.02 -19.55 -4.45
N ASP A 75 -2.33 -18.60 -3.82
CA ASP A 75 -2.22 -18.49 -2.36
C ASP A 75 -3.22 -17.48 -1.77
N LEU A 76 -4.05 -16.86 -2.61
CA LEU A 76 -4.93 -15.77 -2.21
C LEU A 76 -6.04 -16.25 -1.27
N ASP A 77 -6.61 -17.42 -1.54
CA ASP A 77 -7.61 -18.03 -0.67
C ASP A 77 -7.02 -18.35 0.72
N ARG A 78 -5.83 -18.97 0.73
CA ARG A 78 -5.09 -19.26 1.96
C ARG A 78 -4.73 -18.00 2.75
N ALA A 79 -4.31 -16.94 2.06
CA ALA A 79 -4.01 -15.66 2.69
C ALA A 79 -5.25 -15.05 3.35
N ARG A 80 -6.42 -15.14 2.71
CA ARG A 80 -7.70 -14.67 3.28
C ARG A 80 -8.11 -15.49 4.50
N GLN A 81 -7.93 -16.80 4.47
CA GLN A 81 -8.20 -17.67 5.62
C GLN A 81 -7.34 -17.28 6.83
N ILE A 82 -6.02 -17.14 6.64
CA ILE A 82 -5.10 -16.73 7.71
C ILE A 82 -5.52 -15.37 8.32
N LEU A 83 -5.94 -14.43 7.48
CA LEU A 83 -6.41 -13.12 7.93
C LEU A 83 -7.67 -13.23 8.79
N LEU A 84 -8.66 -14.01 8.35
CA LEU A 84 -9.89 -14.26 9.08
C LEU A 84 -9.63 -14.94 10.43
N GLU A 85 -8.74 -15.93 10.48
CA GLU A 85 -8.34 -16.62 11.71
C GLU A 85 -7.68 -15.66 12.72
N ASN A 86 -6.94 -14.67 12.23
CA ASN A 86 -6.31 -13.64 13.06
C ASN A 86 -7.21 -12.43 13.33
N GLY A 87 -8.47 -12.43 12.83
CA GLY A 87 -9.40 -11.31 12.97
C GLY A 87 -8.95 -10.03 12.24
N LEU A 88 -8.04 -10.15 11.27
CA LEU A 88 -7.50 -9.05 10.49
C LEU A 88 -8.29 -8.86 9.20
N THR A 89 -8.56 -7.60 8.84
CA THR A 89 -9.28 -7.28 7.59
C THR A 89 -8.29 -6.87 6.50
N ALA A 90 -8.29 -7.60 5.39
CA ALA A 90 -7.59 -7.19 4.18
C ALA A 90 -8.39 -6.10 3.47
N GLU A 91 -8.03 -4.84 3.71
CA GLU A 91 -8.58 -3.70 3.00
C GLU A 91 -7.60 -3.19 1.93
N ILE A 92 -8.16 -2.91 0.76
CA ILE A 92 -7.46 -2.23 -0.32
C ILE A 92 -8.13 -0.87 -0.46
N ASP A 93 -7.39 0.18 -0.11
CA ASP A 93 -7.86 1.53 -0.30
C ASP A 93 -7.83 1.85 -1.81
N GLU A 94 -9.03 1.86 -2.41
CA GLU A 94 -9.21 2.12 -3.85
C GLU A 94 -8.78 3.53 -4.24
N THR A 95 -8.80 4.49 -3.31
CA THR A 95 -8.31 5.86 -3.58
C THR A 95 -6.79 5.88 -3.79
N LEU A 96 -6.06 4.90 -3.23
CA LEU A 96 -4.64 4.67 -3.50
C LEU A 96 -4.39 3.90 -4.81
N LEU A 97 -5.39 3.24 -5.38
CA LEU A 97 -5.30 2.58 -6.70
C LEU A 97 -5.41 3.59 -7.85
N THR A 98 -6.08 4.73 -7.66
CA THR A 98 -6.45 5.64 -8.76
C THR A 98 -5.59 6.91 -8.94
N ASP A 99 -4.36 6.96 -8.42
CA ASP A 99 -3.62 8.24 -8.30
C ASP A 99 -2.79 8.69 -9.52
N ALA A 100 -2.84 8.02 -10.68
CA ALA A 100 -2.12 8.51 -11.87
C ALA A 100 -3.02 9.13 -12.96
N ALA A 101 -4.28 8.70 -13.08
CA ALA A 101 -5.10 9.05 -14.25
C ALA A 101 -6.30 9.98 -13.97
N LEU A 102 -6.81 10.05 -12.73
CA LEU A 102 -7.98 10.90 -12.42
C LEU A 102 -7.63 12.34 -12.02
N LYS A 103 -6.37 12.64 -11.69
CA LYS A 103 -5.95 14.02 -11.39
C LYS A 103 -6.01 14.96 -12.61
N THR A 104 -6.04 14.41 -13.82
CA THR A 104 -6.16 15.16 -15.08
C THR A 104 -7.62 15.37 -15.53
N LYS A 105 -8.61 15.29 -14.62
CA LYS A 105 -10.00 15.68 -14.94
C LYS A 105 -10.59 16.74 -14.00
N ARG A 106 -9.79 17.72 -13.63
CA ARG A 106 -10.29 19.07 -13.32
C ARG A 106 -9.77 20.03 -14.39
N SER A 107 -10.29 19.85 -15.59
CA SER A 107 -10.19 20.85 -16.66
C SER A 107 -11.12 22.01 -16.32
N TYR A 108 -10.54 23.21 -16.30
CA TYR A 108 -11.12 24.54 -16.49
C TYR A 108 -12.65 24.69 -16.43
N ILE A 109 -13.11 25.48 -15.45
CA ILE A 109 -14.00 26.63 -15.71
C ILE A 109 -13.50 27.79 -14.86
#